data_AF-A0A955QJD3-F1
#
_entry.id   AF-A0A955QJD3-F1
#
_cell.length_a   1.000
_cell.length_b   1.000
_cell.length_c   1.000
_cell.angle_alpha   90.00
_cell.angle_beta   90.00
_cell.angle_gamma   90.00
#
_symmetry.space_group_name_H-M   'P 1'
#
loop_
_entity.id
_entity.type
_entity.pdbx_description
1 polymer ?
#
loop_
_entity_poly.entity_id
_entity_poly.type
_entity_poly.pdbx_seq_one_letter_code
_entity_poly.pdbx_strand_id
1 'polypeptide(L)' 'VLAVAFSPDGNLLASGSADGTIRLWEPRTGRERGTLSGHTGEVHAVGF' A
#
# COMPACT_ATOMS: atom_id res chain seq x y z
N VAL A 1 -6.86 5.58 -4.79
CA VAL A 1 -6.53 4.69 -3.66
C VAL A 1 -7.84 4.10 -3.16
N LEU A 2 -7.92 2.79 -3.11
CA LEU A 2 -9.13 2.05 -2.72
C LEU A 2 -9.05 1.47 -1.31
N ALA A 3 -7.82 1.20 -0.85
CA ALA A 3 -7.56 0.69 0.50
C ALA A 3 -6.28 1.30 1.06
N VAL A 4 -6.21 1.42 2.39
CA VAL A 4 -5.02 1.82 3.13
C VAL A 4 -4.91 0.99 4.41
N ALA A 5 -3.69 0.67 4.81
CA ALA A 5 -3.42 0.04 6.09
C ALA A 5 -2.06 0.49 6.63
N PHE A 6 -1.95 0.57 7.96
CA PHE A 6 -0.68 0.79 8.65
C PHE A 6 -0.19 -0.54 9.22
N SER A 7 1.11 -0.76 9.13
CA SER A 7 1.79 -1.77 9.93
C SER A 7 1.53 -1.55 11.43
N PRO A 8 1.52 -2.63 12.25
CA PRO A 8 1.28 -2.51 13.68
C PRO A 8 2.26 -1.57 14.42
N ASP A 9 3.49 -1.45 13.92
CA ASP A 9 4.52 -0.57 14.46
C ASP A 9 4.48 0.86 13.88
N GLY A 10 3.62 1.12 12.88
CA GLY A 10 3.43 2.41 12.24
C GLY A 10 4.57 2.86 11.33
N ASN A 11 5.57 2.02 11.06
CA ASN A 11 6.74 2.40 10.24
C ASN A 11 6.52 2.22 8.73
N LEU A 12 5.46 1.51 8.36
CA LEU A 12 5.07 1.23 6.99
C LEU A 12 3.57 1.50 6.78
N LEU A 13 3.24 2.22 5.71
CA LEU A 13 1.89 2.38 5.19
C LEU A 13 1.81 1.62 3.87
N ALA A 14 0.71 0.90 3.65
CA ALA A 14 0.39 0.32 2.35
C ALA A 14 -0.88 0.97 1.78
N SER A 15 -0.90 1.18 0.47
CA SER A 15 -2.07 1.70 -0.26
C SER A 15 -2.39 0.84 -1.47
N GLY A 16 -3.63 0.35 -1.56
CA GLY A 16 -4.16 -0.38 -2.71
C GLY A 16 -4.70 0.56 -3.79
N SER A 17 -4.44 0.24 -5.05
CA SER A 17 -4.85 1.03 -6.22
C SER A 17 -5.77 0.25 -7.17
N ALA A 18 -6.51 0.97 -8.00
CA ALA A 18 -7.34 0.40 -9.05
C ALA A 18 -6.50 -0.23 -10.18
N ASP A 19 -5.23 0.17 -10.30
CA ASP A 19 -4.28 -0.39 -11.28
C ASP A 19 -3.73 -1.79 -10.90
N GLY A 20 -4.22 -2.39 -9.81
CA GLY A 20 -3.76 -3.70 -9.32
C GLY A 20 -2.44 -3.69 -8.59
N THR A 21 -1.92 -2.52 -8.22
CA THR A 21 -0.71 -2.39 -7.43
C THR A 21 -1.00 -2.04 -5.96
N ILE A 22 -0.06 -2.43 -5.10
CA ILE A 22 0.05 -1.96 -3.72
C ILE A 22 1.33 -1.16 -3.62
N ARG A 23 1.23 0.11 -3.19
CA ARG A 23 2.40 0.95 -2.91
C ARG A 23 2.70 0.95 -1.42
N LEU A 24 3.98 0.88 -1.08
CA LEU A 24 4.50 0.91 0.27
C LEU A 24 5.17 2.25 0.54
N TRP A 25 4.93 2.81 1.72
CA TRP A 25 5.37 4.16 2.06
C TRP A 25 6.00 4.20 3.45
N GLU A 26 7.02 5.03 3.59
CA GLU A 26 7.50 5.49 4.89
C GLU A 26 6.64 6.68 5.35
N PRO A 27 5.76 6.51 6.36
CA PRO A 27 4.70 7.49 6.62
C PRO A 27 5.21 8.87 7.06
N ARG A 28 6.33 8.90 7.78
CA ARG A 28 6.92 10.14 8.32
C ARG A 28 7.49 11.05 7.24
N THR A 29 8.03 10.46 6.18
CA THR A 29 8.71 11.19 5.11
C THR A 29 7.87 11.27 3.84
N GLY A 30 6.80 10.46 3.74
CA GLY A 30 6.01 10.29 2.52
C GLY A 30 6.78 9.56 1.41
N ARG A 31 7.98 9.04 1.70
CA ARG A 31 8.82 8.39 0.69
C ARG A 31 8.22 7.04 0.30
N GLU A 32 8.02 6.83 -0.99
CA GLU A 32 7.69 5.50 -1.52
C GLU A 32 8.88 4.54 -1.31
N ARG A 33 8.59 3.41 -0.67
CA ARG A 33 9.54 2.32 -0.37
C ARG A 33 9.57 1.27 -1.47
N GLY A 34 8.45 1.09 -2.16
CA GLY A 34 8.35 0.16 -3.27
C GLY A 34 6.90 -0.08 -3.70
N THR A 35 6.77 -0.82 -4.79
CA THR A 35 5.49 -1.24 -5.36
C THR A 35 5.44 -2.76 -5.42
N LEU A 36 4.36 -3.35 -4.89
CA LEU A 36 4.02 -4.76 -5.06
C LEU A 36 3.04 -4.88 -6.22
N SER A 37 3.34 -5.79 -7.14
CA SER A 37 2.52 -6.08 -8.31
C SER A 37 2.17 -7.57 -8.33
N GLY A 38 1.00 -7.91 -8.87
CA GLY A 38 0.55 -9.30 -8.95
C GLY A 38 -0.96 -9.44 -9.05
N HIS A 39 -1.72 -8.47 -8.53
CA HIS A 39 -3.15 -8.42 -8.80
C HIS A 39 -3.41 -8.00 -10.24
N THR A 40 -4.32 -8.71 -10.90
CA THR A 40 -4.74 -8.44 -12.29
C THR A 40 -5.90 -7.44 -12.39
N GLY A 41 -6.34 -6.90 -11.26
CA GLY A 41 -7.45 -5.96 -11.13
C GLY A 41 -7.35 -5.18 -9.82
N GLU A 42 -8.37 -4.39 -9.51
CA GLU A 42 -8.35 -3.44 -8.40
C GLU A 42 -8.04 -4.07 -7.03
N VAL A 43 -7.23 -3.38 -6.22
CA VAL A 43 -6.94 -3.79 -4.84
C VAL A 43 -7.91 -3.11 -3.88
N HIS A 44 -8.99 -3.81 -3.53
CA HIS A 44 -10.05 -3.28 -2.66
C HIS A 44 -9.75 -3.33 -1.16
N ALA A 45 -8.80 -4.16 -0.73
CA ALA A 45 -8.43 -4.29 0.67
C ALA A 45 -6.94 -4.60 0.81
N VAL A 46 -6.33 -4.08 1.87
CA VAL A 46 -4.94 -4.36 2.26
C VAL A 46 -4.92 -4.56 3.77
N GLY A 47 -4.15 -5.54 4.24
CA GLY A 47 -3.93 -5.83 5.65
C GLY A 47 -2.44 -6.00 5.96
N PHE A 48 -2.08 -5.83 7.23
CA PHE A 48 -0.75 -6.08 7.77
C PHE A 48 -0.80 -7.22 8.78
#